data_AF-A0A0F5K514-F1
#
_entry.id   AF-A0A0F5K514-F1
#
_cell.length_a   1.000
_cell.length_b   1.000
_cell.length_c   1.000
_cell.angle_alpha   90.00
_cell.angle_beta   90.00
_cell.angle_gamma   90.00
#
_symmetry.space_group_name_H-M   'P 1'
#
loop_
_entity.id
_entity.type
_entity.pdbx_description
1 polymer ?
#
loop_
_entity_poly.entity_id
_entity_poly.type
_entity_poly.pdbx_seq_one_letter_code
_entity_poly.pdbx_strand_id
1 'polypeptide(L)'
;MNVPTPVDPENRWQLPAPLAERLDDFTRWPSRNLHASRQEPSDRETLTRLSAFGPSAAVYWHRVKSEALSATHGLDDLPVPALPAALARVVLLDANELTALASLCGVTLQAPWVRSAIRREEVAQWREALGDSLYTFALRQAHRFHPLACMTPHMLAMEAGEAFADTLLAGPAMTSEPAPVQTRAALPQGAVLLPGAFDRDHLSVLGTPRMRQTVDAIGWRVLATLALRTPDAIGRRLALKLPVDAIAAVVPDRFPGSPLLAAGQVRAAASLRPTVLPAAPALTAFADTDLLTFVASLTTCLDAPWLSTFDTLP
;
A
#
# COMPACT_ATOMS: atom_id res chain seq x y z
N MET A 1 -2.04 24.37 27.56
CA MET A 1 -1.82 22.93 27.32
C MET A 1 -3.19 22.28 27.20
N ASN A 2 -3.55 21.75 26.04
CA ASN A 2 -4.79 20.97 25.90
C ASN A 2 -4.53 19.60 26.52
N VAL A 3 -5.15 19.33 27.67
CA VAL A 3 -5.19 17.98 28.24
C VAL A 3 -6.14 17.18 27.36
N PRO A 4 -5.69 16.09 26.70
CA PRO A 4 -6.59 15.26 25.91
C PRO A 4 -7.67 14.70 26.82
N THR A 5 -8.93 14.91 26.45
CA THR A 5 -10.09 14.37 27.16
C THR A 5 -9.92 12.85 27.26
N PRO A 6 -10.07 12.25 28.46
CA PRO A 6 -9.97 10.80 28.61
C PRO A 6 -10.96 10.12 27.66
N VAL A 7 -10.43 9.30 26.76
CA VAL A 7 -11.26 8.48 25.86
C VAL A 7 -12.02 7.50 26.74
N ASP A 8 -13.34 7.55 26.68
CA ASP A 8 -14.22 6.64 27.40
C ASP A 8 -13.83 5.19 27.07
N PRO A 9 -13.36 4.39 28.05
CA PRO A 9 -12.97 3.01 27.83
C PRO A 9 -14.15 2.14 27.35
N GLU A 10 -15.40 2.58 27.54
CA GLU A 10 -16.60 1.87 27.05
C GLU A 10 -16.87 2.11 25.56
N ASN A 11 -16.25 3.14 24.96
CA ASN A 11 -16.32 3.39 23.52
C ASN A 11 -15.15 2.74 22.77
N ARG A 12 -14.55 1.70 23.37
CA ARG A 12 -13.51 0.87 22.76
C ARG A 12 -14.13 0.08 21.61
N TRP A 13 -13.97 0.64 20.41
CA TRP A 13 -14.26 0.01 19.13
C TRP A 13 -15.75 -0.30 18.96
N GLN A 14 -16.45 0.53 18.18
CA GLN A 14 -17.76 0.14 17.62
C GLN A 14 -17.58 -0.90 16.50
N LEU A 15 -16.78 -1.93 16.75
CA LEU A 15 -16.53 -3.04 15.84
C LEU A 15 -17.35 -4.25 16.31
N PRO A 16 -17.89 -5.06 15.39
CA PRO A 16 -18.43 -6.37 15.72
C PRO A 16 -17.42 -7.20 16.54
N ALA A 17 -17.89 -7.94 17.55
CA ALA A 17 -17.02 -8.69 18.47
C ALA A 17 -15.93 -9.54 17.78
N PRO A 18 -16.20 -10.27 16.67
CA PRO A 18 -15.16 -11.03 15.98
C PRO A 18 -14.03 -10.16 15.40
N LEU A 19 -14.33 -8.94 14.96
CA LEU A 19 -13.32 -8.00 14.46
C LEU A 19 -12.53 -7.36 15.61
N ALA A 20 -13.18 -7.11 16.74
CA ALA A 20 -12.51 -6.60 17.94
C ALA A 20 -11.49 -7.62 18.48
N GLU A 21 -11.83 -8.91 18.51
CA GLU A 21 -10.91 -9.98 18.92
C GLU A 21 -9.71 -10.08 17.97
N ARG A 22 -9.95 -10.10 16.66
CA ARG A 22 -8.87 -10.08 15.65
C ARG A 22 -7.97 -8.85 15.78
N LEU A 23 -8.54 -7.69 16.12
CA LEU A 23 -7.78 -6.46 16.33
C LEU A 23 -6.93 -6.52 17.59
N ASP A 24 -7.46 -7.07 18.69
CA ASP A 24 -6.69 -7.31 19.91
C ASP A 24 -5.51 -8.25 19.63
N ASP A 25 -5.75 -9.35 18.92
CA ASP A 25 -4.72 -10.30 18.51
C ASP A 25 -3.66 -9.66 17.60
N PHE A 26 -4.09 -8.89 16.60
CA PHE A 26 -3.18 -8.12 15.73
C PHE A 26 -2.29 -7.19 16.53
N THR A 27 -2.85 -6.53 17.55
CA THR A 27 -2.14 -5.51 18.31
C THR A 27 -1.17 -6.13 19.33
N ARG A 28 -1.53 -7.28 19.92
CA ARG A 28 -0.70 -8.04 20.89
C ARG A 28 0.38 -8.90 20.25
N TRP A 29 0.14 -9.44 19.05
CA TRP A 29 1.01 -10.44 18.43
C TRP A 29 1.55 -10.01 17.05
N PRO A 30 2.34 -8.92 16.96
CA PRO A 30 2.93 -8.48 15.69
C PRO A 30 3.76 -9.56 15.00
N SER A 31 4.40 -10.47 15.76
CA SER A 31 5.19 -11.57 15.18
C SER A 31 4.36 -12.54 14.32
N ARG A 32 3.06 -12.70 14.59
CA ARG A 32 2.15 -13.54 13.78
C ARG A 32 1.79 -12.89 12.45
N ASN A 33 1.95 -11.57 12.36
CA ASN A 33 1.55 -10.77 11.22
C ASN A 33 2.74 -10.28 10.38
N LEU A 34 3.94 -10.79 10.64
CA LEU A 34 5.15 -10.41 9.91
C LEU A 34 5.10 -10.92 8.47
N HIS A 35 5.38 -10.02 7.53
CA HIS A 35 5.65 -10.39 6.15
C HIS A 35 6.82 -11.39 6.07
N ALA A 36 6.75 -12.36 5.16
CA ALA A 36 7.78 -13.39 5.01
C ALA A 36 9.18 -12.81 4.77
N SER A 37 9.28 -11.70 4.03
CA SER A 37 10.55 -11.01 3.78
C SER A 37 11.16 -10.35 5.02
N ARG A 38 10.41 -10.22 6.11
CA ARG A 38 10.86 -9.66 7.40
C ARG A 38 11.17 -10.74 8.44
N GLN A 39 10.83 -11.99 8.15
CA GLN A 39 11.14 -13.11 9.04
C GLN A 39 12.58 -13.54 8.80
N GLU A 40 13.37 -13.62 9.88
CA GLU A 40 14.71 -14.17 9.76
C GLU A 40 14.62 -15.67 9.39
N PRO A 41 15.57 -16.21 8.60
CA PRO A 41 15.60 -17.64 8.30
C PRO A 41 15.57 -18.51 9.57
N SER A 42 16.22 -18.07 10.64
CA SER A 42 16.21 -18.73 11.94
C SER A 42 14.85 -18.71 12.63
N ASP A 43 14.04 -17.66 12.45
CA ASP A 43 12.67 -17.59 12.99
C ASP A 43 11.80 -18.69 12.36
N ARG A 44 11.88 -18.84 11.03
CA ARG A 44 11.14 -19.88 10.28
C ARG A 44 11.55 -21.28 10.70
N GLU A 45 12.85 -21.53 10.81
CA GLU A 45 13.36 -22.81 11.30
C GLU A 45 12.90 -23.10 12.74
N THR A 46 12.94 -22.09 13.60
CA THR A 46 12.48 -22.21 14.99
C THR A 46 10.99 -22.56 15.05
N LEU A 47 10.14 -21.86 14.30
CA LEU A 47 8.70 -22.15 14.24
C LEU A 47 8.41 -23.57 13.75
N THR A 48 9.11 -24.04 12.70
CA THR A 48 9.00 -25.41 12.20
C THR A 48 9.36 -26.42 13.29
N ARG A 49 10.45 -26.20 14.03
CA ARG A 49 10.84 -27.08 15.15
C ARG A 49 9.80 -27.05 16.28
N LEU A 50 9.32 -25.87 16.66
CA LEU A 50 8.34 -25.70 17.73
C LEU A 50 7.00 -26.35 17.41
N SER A 51 6.59 -26.43 16.14
CA SER A 51 5.36 -27.15 15.77
C SER A 51 5.39 -28.64 16.16
N ALA A 52 6.57 -29.26 16.28
CA ALA A 52 6.70 -30.64 16.76
C ALA A 52 6.45 -30.79 18.27
N PHE A 53 6.54 -29.69 19.04
CA PHE A 53 6.33 -29.67 20.49
C PHE A 53 4.91 -29.21 20.88
N GLY A 54 4.05 -28.93 19.90
CA GLY A 54 2.65 -28.56 20.09
C GLY A 54 2.38 -27.03 20.12
N PRO A 55 1.09 -26.63 20.18
CA PRO A 55 0.67 -25.24 19.97
C PRO A 55 1.18 -24.28 21.07
N SER A 56 1.30 -24.74 22.32
CA SER A 56 1.76 -23.91 23.44
C SER A 56 3.19 -23.41 23.26
N ALA A 57 4.06 -24.21 22.63
CA ALA A 57 5.44 -23.85 22.36
C ALA A 57 5.53 -22.71 21.33
N ALA A 58 4.71 -22.77 20.28
CA ALA A 58 4.60 -21.70 19.29
C ALA A 58 4.02 -20.41 19.90
N VAL A 59 3.01 -20.51 20.78
CA VAL A 59 2.45 -19.36 21.50
C VAL A 59 3.52 -18.66 22.35
N TYR A 60 4.30 -19.42 23.12
CA TYR A 60 5.39 -18.86 23.91
C TYR A 60 6.44 -18.14 23.05
N TRP A 61 6.85 -18.75 21.93
CA TRP A 61 7.78 -18.10 21.01
C TRP A 61 7.23 -16.80 20.43
N HIS A 62 5.97 -16.82 19.99
CA HIS A 62 5.30 -15.61 19.49
C HIS A 62 5.24 -14.52 20.55
N ARG A 63 5.11 -14.86 21.83
CA ARG A 63 5.18 -13.90 22.93
C ARG A 63 6.53 -13.22 23.01
N VAL A 64 7.60 -13.99 23.17
CA VAL A 64 8.96 -13.46 23.29
C VAL A 64 9.33 -12.63 22.05
N LYS A 65 8.99 -13.12 20.85
CA LYS A 65 9.26 -12.40 19.60
C LYS A 65 8.44 -11.11 19.50
N SER A 66 7.17 -11.13 19.90
CA SER A 66 6.31 -9.95 19.88
C SER A 66 6.74 -8.88 20.87
N GLU A 67 7.19 -9.28 22.06
CA GLU A 67 7.77 -8.37 23.06
C GLU A 67 9.04 -7.70 22.48
N ALA A 68 9.94 -8.48 21.86
CA ALA A 68 11.14 -7.95 21.22
C ALA A 68 10.83 -6.99 20.05
N LEU A 69 9.86 -7.33 19.19
CA LEU A 69 9.41 -6.46 18.10
C LEU A 69 8.78 -5.17 18.64
N SER A 70 8.02 -5.26 19.73
CA SER A 70 7.37 -4.09 20.32
C SER A 70 8.39 -3.11 20.88
N ALA A 71 9.38 -3.60 21.62
CA ALA A 71 10.49 -2.79 22.10
C ALA A 71 11.32 -2.19 20.95
N THR A 72 11.58 -2.98 19.90
CA THR A 72 12.41 -2.54 18.76
C THR A 72 11.71 -1.47 17.93
N HIS A 73 10.39 -1.58 17.73
CA HIS A 73 9.64 -0.70 16.83
C HIS A 73 8.74 0.31 17.56
N GLY A 74 8.87 0.44 18.89
CA GLY A 74 8.05 1.32 19.71
C GLY A 74 6.56 1.02 19.54
N LEU A 75 6.18 -0.25 19.71
CA LEU A 75 4.79 -0.71 19.60
C LEU A 75 4.12 -0.87 20.97
N ASP A 76 4.75 -0.36 22.02
CA ASP A 76 4.28 -0.52 23.41
C ASP A 76 3.00 0.28 23.71
N ASP A 77 2.61 1.19 22.80
CA ASP A 77 1.36 1.95 22.85
C ASP A 77 0.15 1.02 22.64
N LEU A 78 -0.32 0.47 23.77
CA LEU A 78 -1.52 -0.32 23.92
C LEU A 78 -2.42 0.32 24.99
N PRO A 79 -3.75 0.39 24.77
CA PRO A 79 -4.48 0.05 23.54
C PRO A 79 -4.35 1.16 22.49
N VAL A 80 -4.41 0.77 21.21
CA VAL A 80 -4.53 1.74 20.13
C VAL A 80 -5.86 2.51 20.32
N PRO A 81 -5.92 3.83 20.09
CA PRO A 81 -7.18 4.58 20.11
C PRO A 81 -8.11 4.15 18.96
N ALA A 82 -9.40 4.52 19.04
CA ALA A 82 -10.43 4.17 18.06
C ALA A 82 -9.95 4.29 16.60
N LEU A 83 -10.00 3.18 15.86
CA LEU A 83 -9.52 3.04 14.49
C LEU A 83 -10.71 3.17 13.55
N PRO A 84 -10.61 3.97 12.47
CA PRO A 84 -11.65 4.01 11.47
C PRO A 84 -11.95 2.61 10.94
N ALA A 85 -13.24 2.24 10.78
CA ALA A 85 -13.64 0.91 10.33
C ALA A 85 -12.99 0.51 9.00
N ALA A 86 -12.82 1.48 8.08
CA ALA A 86 -12.11 1.33 6.83
C ALA A 86 -10.66 0.85 7.02
N LEU A 87 -9.93 1.45 7.96
CA LEU A 87 -8.56 1.10 8.26
C LEU A 87 -8.47 -0.21 9.06
N ALA A 88 -9.42 -0.45 9.97
CA ALA A 88 -9.55 -1.72 10.70
C ALA A 88 -9.64 -2.91 9.74
N ARG A 89 -10.41 -2.77 8.65
CA ARG A 89 -10.52 -3.80 7.63
C ARG A 89 -9.17 -4.09 6.97
N VAL A 90 -8.42 -3.06 6.58
CA VAL A 90 -7.11 -3.20 5.91
C VAL A 90 -6.07 -3.85 6.83
N VAL A 91 -5.96 -3.42 8.09
CA VAL A 91 -4.93 -3.94 9.01
C VAL A 91 -5.17 -5.40 9.39
N LEU A 92 -6.42 -5.86 9.32
CA LEU A 92 -6.81 -7.21 9.67
C LEU A 92 -6.68 -8.22 8.51
N LEU A 93 -6.44 -7.75 7.28
CA LEU A 93 -6.24 -8.63 6.12
C LEU A 93 -5.04 -9.56 6.30
N ASP A 94 -5.15 -10.83 5.94
CA ASP A 94 -4.02 -11.75 5.94
C ASP A 94 -3.01 -11.46 4.82
N ALA A 95 -1.95 -12.27 4.72
CA ALA A 95 -0.89 -12.05 3.73
C ALA A 95 -1.37 -12.22 2.27
N ASN A 96 -2.28 -13.15 2.02
CA ASN A 96 -2.82 -13.42 0.68
C ASN A 96 -3.79 -12.30 0.29
N GLU A 97 -4.66 -11.91 1.22
CA GLU A 97 -5.59 -10.78 1.05
C GLU A 97 -4.84 -9.45 0.82
N LEU A 98 -3.76 -9.20 1.55
CA LEU A 98 -2.91 -8.02 1.32
C LEU A 98 -2.24 -8.05 -0.05
N THR A 99 -1.80 -9.22 -0.51
CA THR A 99 -1.21 -9.40 -1.84
C THR A 99 -2.23 -9.13 -2.93
N ALA A 100 -3.44 -9.70 -2.82
CA ALA A 100 -4.54 -9.43 -3.73
C ALA A 100 -4.93 -7.95 -3.74
N LEU A 101 -5.01 -7.32 -2.56
CA LEU A 101 -5.26 -5.88 -2.44
C LEU A 101 -4.17 -5.04 -3.10
N ALA A 102 -2.89 -5.40 -2.93
CA ALA A 102 -1.79 -4.74 -3.62
C ALA A 102 -1.97 -4.84 -5.14
N SER A 103 -2.21 -6.03 -5.69
CA SER A 103 -2.47 -6.20 -7.13
C SER A 103 -3.66 -5.38 -7.61
N LEU A 104 -4.76 -5.30 -6.83
CA LEU A 104 -5.92 -4.46 -7.14
C LEU A 104 -5.59 -2.97 -7.15
N CYS A 105 -4.83 -2.49 -6.16
CA CYS A 105 -4.35 -1.10 -6.12
C CYS A 105 -3.50 -0.79 -7.35
N GLY A 106 -2.53 -1.65 -7.64
CA GLY A 106 -1.63 -1.52 -8.78
C GLY A 106 -2.38 -1.48 -10.11
N VAL A 107 -3.27 -2.45 -10.34
CA VAL A 107 -4.00 -2.58 -11.60
C VAL A 107 -4.99 -1.43 -11.78
N THR A 108 -5.58 -0.92 -10.69
CA THR A 108 -6.47 0.24 -10.74
C THR A 108 -5.72 1.47 -11.23
N LEU A 109 -4.52 1.71 -10.69
CA LEU A 109 -3.67 2.83 -11.10
C LEU A 109 -3.08 2.66 -12.51
N GLN A 110 -2.96 1.42 -12.99
CA GLN A 110 -2.49 1.10 -14.34
C GLN A 110 -3.61 0.91 -15.36
N ALA A 111 -4.88 0.96 -14.95
CA ALA A 111 -6.03 0.74 -15.82
C ALA A 111 -6.09 1.64 -17.08
N PRO A 112 -5.68 2.92 -17.05
CA PRO A 112 -5.54 3.75 -18.24
C PRO A 112 -4.66 3.09 -19.33
N TRP A 113 -3.52 2.52 -18.94
CA TRP A 113 -2.58 1.89 -19.84
C TRP A 113 -3.14 0.57 -20.38
N VAL A 114 -3.68 -0.27 -19.50
CA VAL A 114 -4.33 -1.53 -19.87
C VAL A 114 -5.47 -1.29 -20.88
N ARG A 115 -6.29 -0.25 -20.68
CA ARG A 115 -7.39 0.11 -21.58
C ARG A 115 -6.94 0.75 -22.90
N SER A 116 -5.73 1.33 -22.93
CA SER A 116 -5.14 1.92 -24.13
C SER A 116 -4.45 0.90 -25.04
N ALA A 117 -4.28 -0.34 -24.58
CA ALA A 117 -3.75 -1.45 -25.37
C ALA A 117 -4.78 -1.86 -26.44
N ILE A 118 -4.50 -1.49 -27.69
CA ILE A 118 -5.37 -1.77 -28.84
C ILE A 118 -4.75 -2.84 -29.73
N ARG A 119 -3.42 -2.95 -29.75
CA ARG A 119 -2.73 -3.98 -30.53
C ARG A 119 -2.95 -5.35 -29.89
N ARG A 120 -3.18 -6.36 -30.73
CA ARG A 120 -3.49 -7.72 -30.27
C ARG A 120 -2.38 -8.29 -29.38
N GLU A 121 -1.13 -8.00 -29.72
CA GLU A 121 0.07 -8.43 -28.99
C GLU A 121 0.15 -7.76 -27.62
N GLU A 122 -0.11 -6.45 -27.54
CA GLU A 122 -0.15 -5.70 -26.27
C GLU A 122 -1.27 -6.25 -25.36
N VAL A 123 -2.45 -6.53 -25.92
CA VAL A 123 -3.56 -7.14 -25.18
C VAL A 123 -3.20 -8.54 -24.67
N ALA A 124 -2.56 -9.36 -25.50
CA ALA A 124 -2.12 -10.69 -25.12
C ALA A 124 -1.09 -10.63 -23.98
N GLN A 125 -0.11 -9.73 -24.05
CA GLN A 125 0.89 -9.50 -23.01
C GLN A 125 0.25 -9.07 -21.68
N TRP A 126 -0.70 -8.14 -21.71
CA TRP A 126 -1.41 -7.71 -20.50
C TRP A 126 -2.25 -8.84 -19.89
N ARG A 127 -2.96 -9.62 -20.71
CA ARG A 127 -3.75 -10.76 -20.22
C ARG A 127 -2.86 -11.86 -19.63
N GLU A 128 -1.74 -12.15 -20.27
CA GLU A 128 -0.77 -13.13 -19.79
C GLU A 128 -0.15 -12.68 -18.46
N ALA A 129 0.29 -11.42 -18.37
CA ALA A 129 0.94 -10.89 -17.17
C ALA A 129 -0.02 -10.78 -15.97
N LEU A 130 -1.25 -10.29 -16.20
CA LEU A 130 -2.21 -10.03 -15.12
C LEU A 130 -3.08 -11.24 -14.79
N GLY A 131 -3.24 -12.16 -15.74
CA GLY A 131 -4.34 -13.13 -15.72
C GLY A 131 -5.68 -12.48 -16.08
N ASP A 132 -6.65 -13.32 -16.44
CA ASP A 132 -7.94 -12.88 -16.96
C ASP A 132 -8.76 -12.07 -15.93
N SER A 133 -8.68 -12.42 -14.64
CA SER A 133 -9.42 -11.75 -13.58
C SER A 133 -8.97 -10.29 -13.37
N LEU A 134 -7.67 -10.04 -13.17
CA LEU A 134 -7.14 -8.67 -13.01
C LEU A 134 -7.31 -7.86 -14.29
N TYR A 135 -7.08 -8.46 -15.45
CA TYR A 135 -7.27 -7.79 -16.73
C TYR A 135 -8.73 -7.34 -16.91
N THR A 136 -9.69 -8.23 -16.65
CA THR A 136 -11.12 -7.91 -16.74
C THR A 136 -11.53 -6.84 -15.73
N PHE A 137 -11.01 -6.92 -14.50
CA PHE A 137 -11.22 -5.89 -13.48
C PHE A 137 -10.70 -4.52 -13.93
N ALA A 138 -9.49 -4.47 -14.50
CA ALA A 138 -8.88 -3.25 -15.02
C ALA A 138 -9.76 -2.58 -16.10
N LEU A 139 -10.30 -3.39 -17.01
CA LEU A 139 -11.15 -2.89 -18.10
C LEU A 139 -12.51 -2.40 -17.59
N ARG A 140 -13.13 -3.12 -16.65
CA ARG A 140 -14.57 -2.96 -16.34
C ARG A 140 -14.87 -2.23 -15.03
N GLN A 141 -13.97 -2.29 -14.05
CA GLN A 141 -14.30 -1.91 -12.67
C GLN A 141 -13.36 -0.83 -12.12
N ALA A 142 -12.09 -0.80 -12.54
CA ALA A 142 -11.08 0.11 -11.98
C ALA A 142 -11.51 1.60 -11.95
N HIS A 143 -12.20 2.08 -12.99
CA HIS A 143 -12.69 3.46 -13.08
C HIS A 143 -13.69 3.86 -11.97
N ARG A 144 -14.29 2.89 -11.28
CA ARG A 144 -15.21 3.13 -10.15
C ARG A 144 -14.48 3.48 -8.86
N PHE A 145 -13.21 3.10 -8.75
CA PHE A 145 -12.43 3.25 -7.53
C PHE A 145 -11.48 4.43 -7.57
N HIS A 146 -11.10 4.89 -8.77
CA HIS A 146 -10.18 6.00 -8.91
C HIS A 146 -10.54 6.88 -10.11
N PRO A 147 -10.68 8.21 -9.97
CA PRO A 147 -11.05 9.08 -11.08
C PRO A 147 -10.01 9.05 -12.20
N LEU A 148 -8.71 9.03 -11.87
CA LEU A 148 -7.67 8.91 -12.91
C LEU A 148 -7.73 7.56 -13.66
N ALA A 149 -8.40 6.55 -13.10
CA ALA A 149 -8.56 5.27 -13.78
C ALA A 149 -9.58 5.34 -14.93
N CYS A 150 -10.32 6.46 -15.11
CA CYS A 150 -11.11 6.70 -16.31
C CYS A 150 -10.33 7.43 -17.42
N MET A 151 -9.25 8.12 -17.06
CA MET A 151 -8.45 8.93 -17.98
C MET A 151 -7.65 8.08 -18.97
N THR A 152 -7.37 8.65 -20.14
CA THR A 152 -6.40 8.07 -21.07
C THR A 152 -4.99 8.49 -20.67
N PRO A 153 -3.94 7.72 -21.03
CA PRO A 153 -2.55 8.16 -20.81
C PRO A 153 -2.25 9.55 -21.37
N HIS A 154 -2.89 9.91 -22.50
CA HIS A 154 -2.76 11.23 -23.10
C HIS A 154 -3.36 12.33 -22.21
N MET A 155 -4.56 12.11 -21.65
CA MET A 155 -5.16 13.06 -20.71
C MET A 155 -4.34 13.20 -19.43
N LEU A 156 -3.76 12.11 -18.93
CA LEU A 156 -2.85 12.16 -17.77
C LEU A 156 -1.60 12.99 -18.07
N ALA A 157 -1.04 12.85 -19.27
CA ALA A 157 0.10 13.65 -19.71
C ALA A 157 -0.24 15.13 -19.88
N MET A 158 -1.47 15.46 -20.31
CA MET A 158 -1.96 16.84 -20.40
C MET A 158 -2.16 17.47 -19.03
N GLU A 159 -2.87 16.81 -18.12
CA GLU A 159 -3.07 17.33 -16.75
C GLU A 159 -1.73 17.45 -16.00
N ALA A 160 -0.82 16.50 -16.18
CA ALA A 160 0.55 16.57 -15.70
C ALA A 160 1.28 17.81 -16.19
N GLY A 161 1.17 18.12 -17.49
CA GLY A 161 1.76 19.30 -18.11
C GLY A 161 1.15 20.60 -17.60
N GLU A 162 -0.16 20.64 -17.42
CA GLU A 162 -0.89 21.80 -16.89
C GLU A 162 -0.55 22.05 -15.42
N ALA A 163 -0.58 21.04 -14.56
CA ALA A 163 -0.20 21.16 -13.15
C ALA A 163 1.27 21.58 -12.98
N PHE A 164 2.16 21.08 -13.84
CA PHE A 164 3.56 21.49 -13.86
C PHE A 164 3.73 22.94 -14.32
N ALA A 165 2.99 23.36 -15.37
CA ALA A 165 2.97 24.74 -15.83
C ALA A 165 2.44 25.70 -14.75
N ASP A 166 1.37 25.33 -14.06
CA ASP A 166 0.81 26.11 -12.94
C ASP A 166 1.81 26.23 -11.78
N THR A 167 2.54 25.17 -11.47
CA THR A 167 3.59 25.19 -10.43
C THR A 167 4.75 26.11 -10.81
N LEU A 168 5.16 26.10 -12.09
CA LEU A 168 6.21 26.99 -12.60
C LEU A 168 5.75 28.46 -12.66
N LEU A 169 4.49 28.71 -13.03
CA LEU A 169 3.90 30.05 -13.12
C LEU A 169 3.59 30.65 -11.74
N ALA A 170 3.29 29.82 -10.74
CA ALA A 170 3.07 30.29 -9.37
C ALA A 170 4.31 30.94 -8.77
N GLY A 171 5.52 30.49 -9.16
CA GLY A 171 6.79 31.00 -8.66
C GLY A 171 6.91 30.98 -7.12
N PRO A 172 8.06 31.38 -6.54
CA PRO A 172 8.13 31.69 -5.13
C PRO A 172 7.46 33.05 -4.87
N ALA A 173 6.13 33.11 -4.94
CA ALA A 173 5.39 34.32 -4.62
C ALA A 173 5.49 34.59 -3.11
N MET A 174 6.27 35.62 -2.76
CA MET A 174 6.29 36.20 -1.43
C MET A 174 4.88 36.70 -1.05
N THR A 175 4.38 36.20 0.08
CA THR A 175 3.50 36.91 1.02
C THR A 175 2.55 37.95 0.41
N SER A 176 1.45 37.50 -0.18
CA SER A 176 0.20 38.27 -0.15
C SER A 176 -0.99 37.29 -0.17
N GLU A 177 -1.96 37.59 0.67
CA GLU A 177 -3.12 36.77 1.01
C GLU A 177 -4.01 36.52 -0.23
N PRO A 178 -4.29 35.26 -0.64
CA PRO A 178 -5.06 35.00 -1.85
C PRO A 178 -6.57 35.16 -1.62
N ALA A 179 -7.24 35.83 -2.55
CA ALA A 179 -8.69 35.95 -2.62
C ALA A 179 -9.36 34.61 -3.01
N PRO A 180 -10.60 34.34 -2.57
CA PRO A 180 -11.25 33.04 -2.76
C PRO A 180 -11.71 32.88 -4.21
N VAL A 181 -10.99 32.05 -4.97
CA VAL A 181 -11.43 31.55 -6.28
C VAL A 181 -12.41 30.40 -6.06
N GLN A 182 -13.63 30.53 -6.59
CA GLN A 182 -14.59 29.41 -6.62
C GLN A 182 -14.21 28.45 -7.77
N THR A 183 -13.66 27.29 -7.44
CA THR A 183 -13.29 26.25 -8.41
C THR A 183 -14.30 25.11 -8.46
N ARG A 184 -14.72 24.81 -9.70
CA ARG A 184 -15.19 23.51 -10.21
C ARG A 184 -14.34 22.40 -9.58
N ALA A 185 -14.94 21.30 -9.09
CA ALA A 185 -14.30 20.19 -8.36
C ALA A 185 -12.83 19.96 -8.78
N ALA A 186 -11.93 20.67 -8.11
CA ALA A 186 -10.53 20.73 -8.50
C ALA A 186 -9.89 19.44 -8.00
N LEU A 187 -9.12 18.79 -8.87
CA LEU A 187 -8.10 17.85 -8.41
C LEU A 187 -7.31 18.53 -7.28
N PRO A 188 -6.98 17.82 -6.19
CA PRO A 188 -6.28 18.42 -5.05
C PRO A 188 -5.04 19.17 -5.54
N GLN A 189 -5.01 20.49 -5.29
CA GLN A 189 -3.91 21.36 -5.66
C GLN A 189 -2.60 20.80 -5.09
N GLY A 190 -1.65 20.47 -5.97
CA GLY A 190 -0.36 19.86 -5.59
C GLY A 190 -0.11 18.44 -6.14
N ALA A 191 -1.08 17.86 -6.87
CA ALA A 191 -0.89 16.61 -7.60
C ALA A 191 0.01 16.81 -8.85
N VAL A 192 1.34 16.90 -8.65
CA VAL A 192 2.28 16.82 -9.77
C VAL A 192 2.29 15.37 -10.27
N LEU A 193 1.53 15.06 -11.31
CA LEU A 193 1.79 13.88 -12.14
C LEU A 193 3.00 14.24 -13.00
N LEU A 194 4.19 13.65 -12.81
CA LEU A 194 5.27 13.83 -13.78
C LEU A 194 4.95 13.01 -15.05
N PRO A 195 4.94 13.61 -16.24
CA PRO A 195 4.63 12.92 -17.50
C PRO A 195 5.69 11.90 -17.94
N GLY A 196 6.81 11.78 -17.24
CA GLY A 196 8.01 11.06 -17.71
C GLY A 196 8.17 9.61 -17.25
N ALA A 197 7.24 9.02 -16.49
CA ALA A 197 7.51 7.73 -15.83
C ALA A 197 7.31 6.48 -16.71
N PHE A 198 6.44 6.56 -17.73
CA PHE A 198 6.11 5.42 -18.56
C PHE A 198 5.83 5.88 -19.97
N ASP A 199 6.86 5.93 -20.80
CA ASP A 199 6.68 5.95 -22.24
C ASP A 199 5.91 4.67 -22.64
N ARG A 200 4.97 4.77 -23.59
CA ARG A 200 4.25 3.60 -24.12
C ARG A 200 5.25 2.57 -24.67
N ASP A 201 6.37 3.06 -25.21
CA ASP A 201 7.46 2.25 -25.70
C ASP A 201 8.17 1.49 -24.57
N HIS A 202 8.28 2.06 -23.37
CA HIS A 202 8.87 1.39 -22.21
C HIS A 202 8.08 0.14 -21.77
N LEU A 203 6.75 0.17 -21.82
CA LEU A 203 5.93 -0.98 -21.44
C LEU A 203 6.00 -2.10 -22.48
N SER A 204 6.12 -1.78 -23.76
CA SER A 204 6.28 -2.80 -24.82
C SER A 204 7.59 -3.60 -24.73
N VAL A 205 8.62 -3.02 -24.09
CA VAL A 205 9.95 -3.63 -23.89
C VAL A 205 10.00 -4.48 -22.61
N LEU A 206 9.13 -4.20 -21.63
CA LEU A 206 9.03 -4.95 -20.40
C LEU A 206 8.22 -6.22 -20.68
N GLY A 207 8.87 -7.34 -20.98
CA GLY A 207 8.20 -8.64 -21.16
C GLY A 207 7.23 -8.99 -20.01
N THR A 208 6.34 -9.97 -20.23
CA THR A 208 5.19 -10.28 -19.37
C THR A 208 5.49 -10.40 -17.86
N PRO A 209 6.61 -11.01 -17.40
CA PRO A 209 6.90 -11.08 -15.97
C PRO A 209 7.17 -9.71 -15.33
N ARG A 210 7.76 -8.77 -16.08
CA ARG A 210 8.08 -7.43 -15.57
C ARG A 210 6.83 -6.56 -15.46
N MET A 211 5.83 -6.76 -16.33
CA MET A 211 4.56 -6.03 -16.23
C MET A 211 3.84 -6.36 -14.93
N ARG A 212 3.71 -7.64 -14.58
CA ARG A 212 3.08 -8.08 -13.33
C ARG A 212 3.81 -7.53 -12.11
N GLN A 213 5.14 -7.68 -12.07
CA GLN A 213 5.98 -7.15 -11.01
C GLN A 213 5.82 -5.64 -10.84
N THR A 214 5.70 -4.89 -11.95
CA THR A 214 5.49 -3.44 -11.91
C THR A 214 4.15 -3.07 -11.29
N VAL A 215 3.08 -3.77 -11.70
CA VAL A 215 1.73 -3.58 -11.14
C VAL A 215 1.74 -3.86 -9.64
N ASP A 216 2.29 -5.00 -9.22
CA ASP A 216 2.34 -5.37 -7.81
C ASP A 216 3.21 -4.40 -7.01
N ALA A 217 4.35 -3.97 -7.54
CA ALA A 217 5.23 -2.98 -6.89
C ALA A 217 4.52 -1.63 -6.67
N ILE A 218 3.72 -1.17 -7.64
CA ILE A 218 2.89 0.03 -7.48
C ILE A 218 1.86 -0.18 -6.37
N GLY A 219 1.18 -1.32 -6.38
CA GLY A 219 0.22 -1.71 -5.35
C GLY A 219 0.81 -1.71 -3.94
N TRP A 220 1.97 -2.33 -3.77
CA TRP A 220 2.66 -2.38 -2.49
C TRP A 220 3.13 -0.99 -2.03
N ARG A 221 3.52 -0.10 -2.95
CA ARG A 221 3.84 1.30 -2.63
C ARG A 221 2.61 2.07 -2.13
N VAL A 222 1.41 1.82 -2.68
CA VAL A 222 0.15 2.40 -2.15
C VAL A 222 -0.04 1.98 -0.70
N LEU A 223 0.05 0.69 -0.40
CA LEU A 223 -0.14 0.16 0.95
C LEU A 223 0.94 0.63 1.92
N ALA A 224 2.19 0.71 1.48
CA ALA A 224 3.29 1.29 2.24
C ALA A 224 3.02 2.77 2.57
N THR A 225 2.58 3.55 1.59
CA THR A 225 2.21 4.95 1.79
C THR A 225 1.08 5.09 2.81
N LEU A 226 0.05 4.23 2.73
CA LEU A 226 -1.03 4.20 3.70
C LEU A 226 -0.51 3.90 5.11
N ALA A 227 0.35 2.89 5.26
CA ALA A 227 0.95 2.54 6.55
C ALA A 227 1.72 3.70 7.16
N LEU A 228 2.46 4.47 6.36
CA LEU A 228 3.25 5.60 6.83
C LEU A 228 2.44 6.86 7.16
N ARG A 229 1.22 6.98 6.62
CA ARG A 229 0.28 8.08 6.91
C ARG A 229 -0.72 7.73 8.02
N THR A 230 -0.76 6.47 8.42
CA THR A 230 -1.62 5.95 9.48
C THR A 230 -1.02 6.29 10.86
N PRO A 231 -1.84 6.54 11.91
CA PRO A 231 -1.32 6.82 13.26
C PRO A 231 -0.26 5.83 13.71
N ASP A 232 0.81 6.38 14.29
CA ASP A 232 2.10 5.76 14.56
C ASP A 232 2.06 4.26 14.91
N ALA A 233 1.36 3.87 15.98
CA ALA A 233 1.40 2.50 16.47
C ALA A 233 0.72 1.49 15.51
N ILE A 234 -0.32 1.90 14.78
CA ILE A 234 -0.98 1.05 13.77
C ILE A 234 -0.23 1.09 12.47
N GLY A 235 0.24 2.26 12.04
CA GLY A 235 1.05 2.41 10.83
C GLY A 235 2.30 1.56 10.88
N ARG A 236 3.01 1.56 12.01
CA ARG A 236 4.18 0.70 12.24
C ARG A 236 3.83 -0.79 12.21
N ARG A 237 2.73 -1.21 12.83
CA ARG A 237 2.27 -2.61 12.77
C ARG A 237 1.84 -3.03 11.36
N LEU A 238 1.14 -2.17 10.63
CA LEU A 238 0.78 -2.43 9.23
C LEU A 238 2.05 -2.56 8.38
N ALA A 239 3.05 -1.70 8.57
CA ALA A 239 4.33 -1.77 7.86
C ALA A 239 5.07 -3.11 8.08
N LEU A 240 4.91 -3.74 9.24
CA LEU A 240 5.45 -5.08 9.50
C LEU A 240 4.79 -6.19 8.66
N LYS A 241 3.58 -5.97 8.15
CA LYS A 241 2.89 -6.89 7.23
C LYS A 241 3.31 -6.71 5.76
N LEU A 242 4.01 -5.64 5.45
CA LEU A 242 4.37 -5.29 4.08
C LEU A 242 5.78 -5.75 3.72
N PRO A 243 6.06 -6.03 2.43
CA PRO A 243 7.41 -6.31 1.95
C PRO A 243 8.43 -5.24 2.36
N VAL A 244 9.68 -5.65 2.58
CA VAL A 244 10.76 -4.74 3.01
C VAL A 244 11.09 -3.70 1.94
N ASP A 245 11.18 -4.15 0.70
CA ASP A 245 11.42 -3.34 -0.49
C ASP A 245 10.29 -2.33 -0.75
N ALA A 246 9.04 -2.71 -0.48
CA ALA A 246 7.90 -1.80 -0.58
C ALA A 246 8.02 -0.61 0.39
N ILE A 247 8.39 -0.87 1.66
CA ILE A 247 8.61 0.20 2.64
C ILE A 247 9.84 1.03 2.27
N ALA A 248 10.95 0.39 1.89
CA ALA A 248 12.18 1.10 1.52
C ALA A 248 11.97 2.03 0.32
N ALA A 249 11.12 1.66 -0.63
CA ALA A 249 10.79 2.49 -1.80
C ALA A 249 10.02 3.77 -1.47
N VAL A 250 9.36 3.84 -0.31
CA VAL A 250 8.56 5.02 0.12
C VAL A 250 9.29 5.84 1.19
N VAL A 251 10.28 5.25 1.87
CA VAL A 251 11.05 5.92 2.93
C VAL A 251 12.52 6.15 2.51
N PRO A 252 12.82 7.21 1.74
CA PRO A 252 14.19 7.72 1.71
C PRO A 252 14.53 8.50 2.99
N ASP A 253 13.63 9.39 3.46
CA ASP A 253 14.02 10.45 4.42
C ASP A 253 13.16 10.61 5.69
N ARG A 254 12.00 9.93 5.81
CA ARG A 254 11.07 10.17 6.94
C ARG A 254 11.42 9.46 8.25
N PHE A 255 12.35 8.51 8.23
CA PHE A 255 12.73 7.74 9.42
C PHE A 255 14.24 7.51 9.51
N PRO A 256 15.07 8.56 9.61
CA PRO A 256 16.50 8.39 9.81
C PRO A 256 16.74 7.59 11.09
N GLY A 257 17.41 6.44 10.96
CA GLY A 257 17.69 5.54 12.10
C GLY A 257 16.55 4.60 12.52
N SER A 258 15.43 4.52 11.77
CA SER A 258 14.39 3.56 12.14
C SER A 258 14.85 2.12 11.97
N PRO A 259 14.69 1.27 13.00
CA PRO A 259 15.01 -0.14 12.91
C PRO A 259 14.18 -0.89 11.87
N LEU A 260 13.06 -0.32 11.40
CA LEU A 260 12.27 -0.87 10.29
C LEU A 260 13.06 -0.91 8.96
N LEU A 261 14.03 -0.01 8.78
CA LEU A 261 14.91 0.04 7.61
C LEU A 261 16.27 -0.63 7.88
N ALA A 262 16.81 -0.48 9.10
CA ALA A 262 18.14 -0.99 9.45
C ALA A 262 18.27 -2.52 9.30
N ALA A 263 17.21 -3.28 9.60
CA ALA A 263 17.21 -4.74 9.42
C ALA A 263 17.12 -5.18 7.93
N GLY A 264 16.56 -4.34 7.05
CA GLY A 264 16.32 -4.66 5.65
C GLY A 264 17.40 -4.19 4.68
N GLN A 265 18.07 -3.07 4.97
CA GLN A 265 19.00 -2.40 4.05
C GLN A 265 20.25 -3.24 3.73
N VAL A 266 20.71 -4.11 4.63
CA VAL A 266 21.90 -4.95 4.40
C VAL A 266 21.65 -6.09 3.39
N ARG A 267 20.40 -6.57 3.27
CA ARG A 267 20.05 -7.65 2.32
C ARG A 267 19.46 -7.14 0.99
N ALA A 268 18.66 -6.07 1.02
CA ALA A 268 18.00 -5.56 -0.20
C ALA A 268 18.97 -4.91 -1.20
N ALA A 269 20.08 -4.34 -0.73
CA ALA A 269 21.08 -3.67 -1.57
C ALA A 269 21.91 -4.64 -2.44
N ALA A 270 21.90 -5.95 -2.15
CA ALA A 270 22.80 -6.91 -2.80
C ALA A 270 22.20 -7.64 -4.02
N SER A 271 20.87 -7.64 -4.20
CA SER A 271 20.19 -8.55 -5.16
C SER A 271 19.21 -7.89 -6.13
N LEU A 272 18.91 -6.60 -5.98
CA LEU A 272 18.08 -5.87 -6.93
C LEU A 272 18.87 -4.67 -7.44
N ARG A 273 19.26 -4.68 -8.73
CA ARG A 273 19.48 -3.40 -9.41
C ARG A 273 18.14 -2.68 -9.33
N PRO A 274 18.03 -1.54 -8.61
CA PRO A 274 16.78 -0.82 -8.58
C PRO A 274 16.55 -0.39 -10.03
N THR A 275 15.60 -1.04 -10.69
CA THR A 275 14.91 -0.33 -11.76
C THR A 275 14.26 0.80 -11.00
N VAL A 276 14.88 1.98 -11.03
CA VAL A 276 14.37 3.19 -10.41
C VAL A 276 13.10 3.51 -11.19
N LEU A 277 12.02 2.83 -10.81
CA LEU A 277 10.67 3.22 -11.15
C LEU A 277 10.56 4.62 -10.54
N PRO A 278 10.55 5.68 -11.36
CA PRO A 278 10.53 7.05 -10.86
C PRO A 278 9.41 7.13 -9.82
N ALA A 279 9.71 7.79 -8.70
CA ALA A 279 8.78 7.93 -7.58
C ALA A 279 7.40 8.26 -8.14
N ALA A 280 6.43 7.35 -7.96
CA ALA A 280 5.15 7.43 -8.66
C ALA A 280 4.46 8.72 -8.21
N PRO A 281 4.42 9.77 -9.04
CA PRO A 281 3.95 11.09 -8.62
C PRO A 281 2.44 11.07 -8.34
N ALA A 282 1.75 10.05 -8.88
CA ALA A 282 0.37 9.74 -8.55
C ALA A 282 0.14 9.42 -7.07
N LEU A 283 1.13 8.95 -6.32
CA LEU A 283 0.97 8.65 -4.89
C LEU A 283 1.05 9.89 -4.00
N THR A 284 1.75 10.94 -4.44
CA THR A 284 1.77 12.22 -3.72
C THR A 284 0.49 13.02 -3.93
N ALA A 285 -0.27 12.73 -4.99
CA ALA A 285 -1.55 13.37 -5.30
C ALA A 285 -2.71 12.99 -4.36
N PHE A 286 -2.60 11.87 -3.62
CA PHE A 286 -3.64 11.51 -2.66
C PHE A 286 -3.56 12.40 -1.42
N ALA A 287 -4.66 13.07 -1.08
CA ALA A 287 -4.87 13.52 0.29
C ALA A 287 -5.01 12.29 1.22
N ASP A 288 -4.75 12.46 2.52
CA ASP A 288 -4.76 11.34 3.48
C ASP A 288 -6.11 10.60 3.51
N THR A 289 -7.21 11.36 3.49
CA THR A 289 -8.58 10.81 3.45
C THR A 289 -8.86 10.06 2.15
N ASP A 290 -8.29 10.51 1.03
CA ASP A 290 -8.54 9.93 -0.29
C ASP A 290 -7.83 8.57 -0.43
N LEU A 291 -6.61 8.46 0.11
CA LEU A 291 -5.85 7.20 0.06
C LEU A 291 -6.54 6.09 0.86
N LEU A 292 -6.96 6.38 2.09
CA LEU A 292 -7.67 5.40 2.91
C LEU A 292 -9.00 5.00 2.26
N THR A 293 -9.75 5.97 1.74
CA THR A 293 -11.03 5.70 1.06
C THR A 293 -10.84 4.84 -0.19
N PHE A 294 -9.81 5.13 -0.98
CA PHE A 294 -9.44 4.35 -2.16
C PHE A 294 -9.13 2.89 -1.79
N VAL A 295 -8.21 2.68 -0.85
CA VAL A 295 -7.79 1.33 -0.42
C VAL A 295 -8.97 0.59 0.21
N ALA A 296 -9.72 1.23 1.10
CA ALA A 296 -10.87 0.63 1.75
C ALA A 296 -11.97 0.25 0.74
N SER A 297 -12.22 1.06 -0.28
CA SER A 297 -13.19 0.72 -1.34
C SER A 297 -12.76 -0.54 -2.09
N LEU A 298 -11.47 -0.70 -2.38
CA LEU A 298 -10.94 -1.90 -3.02
C LEU A 298 -11.02 -3.15 -2.13
N THR A 299 -11.01 -3.00 -0.80
CA THR A 299 -11.18 -4.17 0.07
C THR A 299 -12.53 -4.86 -0.12
N THR A 300 -13.57 -4.13 -0.57
CA THR A 300 -14.89 -4.73 -0.89
C THR A 300 -14.82 -5.70 -2.06
N CYS A 301 -13.81 -5.56 -2.93
CA CYS A 301 -13.58 -6.51 -4.00
C CYS A 301 -13.06 -7.84 -3.49
N LEU A 302 -12.35 -7.88 -2.35
CA LEU A 302 -11.71 -9.10 -1.81
C LEU A 302 -12.73 -10.23 -1.55
N ASP A 303 -13.97 -9.88 -1.23
CA ASP A 303 -15.05 -10.85 -1.01
C ASP A 303 -15.67 -11.37 -2.31
N ALA A 304 -15.23 -10.87 -3.47
CA ALA A 304 -15.86 -11.20 -4.73
C ALA A 304 -15.43 -12.60 -5.23
N PRO A 305 -16.37 -13.44 -5.69
CA PRO A 305 -16.08 -14.81 -6.11
C PRO A 305 -15.03 -14.95 -7.23
N TRP A 306 -14.83 -13.90 -8.03
CA TRP A 306 -13.87 -13.92 -9.13
C TRP A 306 -12.41 -13.69 -8.69
N LEU A 307 -12.18 -13.34 -7.42
CA LEU A 307 -10.83 -13.23 -6.84
C LEU A 307 -10.32 -14.56 -6.26
N SER A 308 -11.17 -15.55 -5.98
CA SER A 308 -10.72 -16.83 -5.44
C SER A 308 -9.84 -17.64 -6.42
N THR A 309 -9.73 -17.20 -7.68
CA THR A 309 -8.85 -17.80 -8.69
C THR A 309 -7.42 -17.25 -8.66
N PHE A 310 -7.07 -16.32 -7.75
CA PHE A 310 -5.73 -15.75 -7.68
C PHE A 310 -4.69 -16.72 -7.12
N ASP A 311 -5.11 -17.70 -6.32
CA ASP A 311 -4.22 -18.61 -5.58
C ASP A 311 -3.52 -19.68 -6.43
N THR A 312 -3.70 -19.68 -7.76
CA THR A 312 -3.13 -20.73 -8.63
C THR A 312 -2.02 -20.25 -9.57
N LEU A 313 -1.54 -19.00 -9.45
CA LEU A 313 -0.41 -18.54 -10.24
C LEU A 313 0.90 -18.75 -9.46
N PRO A 314 1.86 -19.54 -9.97
CA PRO A 314 3.11 -19.89 -9.30
C PRO A 314 4.10 -18.72 -9.18
#